data_AF-A0A0L8KZ48-F1
#
_entry.id   AF-A0A0L8KZ48-F1
#
_cell.length_a   1.000
_cell.length_b   1.000
_cell.length_c   1.000
_cell.angle_alpha   90.00
_cell.angle_beta   90.00
_cell.angle_gamma   90.00
#
_symmetry.space_group_name_H-M   'P 1'
#
loop_
_entity.id
_entity.type
_entity.pdbx_description
1 polymer ?
#
loop_
_entity_poly.entity_id
_entity_poly.type
_entity_poly.pdbx_seq_one_letter_code
_entity_poly.pdbx_strand_id
1 'polypeptide(L)'
;MRRQRSRTAVIGSLLFVAVAMLAGGYALAVADDPRDSMRYCPSPQEPRLPPGTPCISQDPNLKYQENHGYRREQEITAEQRAGAQGKAEALAEALEGLAGKPVGEAEIVAAAATALGLEPDRIEYRQLRRPEALVGGGSGKVCVIGTMGREGHAAAEVTGRTLDGTCLPGLGGH
;
A
#
# COMPACT_ATOMS: atom_id res chain seq x y z
N MET A 1 -35.05 -25.61 -45.34
CA MET A 1 -35.09 -24.46 -46.29
C MET A 1 -34.03 -23.44 -45.88
N ARG A 2 -33.30 -22.87 -46.86
CA ARG A 2 -32.28 -21.78 -46.84
C ARG A 2 -31.03 -21.97 -45.96
N ARG A 3 -29.81 -22.23 -46.47
CA ARG A 3 -28.89 -21.57 -47.44
C ARG A 3 -28.06 -20.40 -46.87
N GLN A 4 -26.72 -20.60 -46.94
CA GLN A 4 -25.66 -19.68 -47.46
C GLN A 4 -25.41 -18.36 -46.69
N ARG A 5 -24.22 -17.73 -46.61
CA ARG A 5 -22.88 -17.90 -47.22
C ARG A 5 -21.91 -16.82 -46.67
N SER A 6 -20.60 -17.09 -46.78
CA SER A 6 -19.47 -16.17 -47.08
C SER A 6 -18.92 -15.27 -45.96
N ARG A 7 -17.66 -15.41 -45.53
CA ARG A 7 -16.35 -15.07 -46.18
C ARG A 7 -16.13 -13.56 -46.37
N THR A 8 -15.14 -13.00 -45.66
CA THR A 8 -14.14 -12.07 -46.21
C THR A 8 -12.94 -11.94 -45.27
N ALA A 9 -11.75 -12.23 -45.80
CA ALA A 9 -10.46 -11.87 -45.25
C ALA A 9 -10.06 -10.49 -45.81
N VAL A 10 -9.33 -9.67 -45.05
CA VAL A 10 -8.52 -8.58 -45.61
C VAL A 10 -7.15 -8.57 -44.94
N ILE A 11 -6.16 -8.83 -45.80
CA ILE A 11 -4.73 -8.67 -45.67
C ILE A 11 -4.42 -7.17 -45.76
N GLY A 12 -3.50 -6.66 -44.94
CA GLY A 12 -3.03 -5.28 -45.03
C GLY A 12 -1.61 -5.12 -44.50
N SER A 13 -0.63 -5.58 -45.27
CA SER A 13 0.78 -5.26 -45.10
C SER A 13 1.06 -3.86 -45.68
N LEU A 14 1.69 -2.98 -44.89
CA LEU A 14 2.37 -1.78 -45.42
C LEU A 14 3.63 -1.51 -44.58
N LEU A 15 4.79 -1.91 -45.12
CA LEU A 15 6.09 -1.30 -44.87
C LEU A 15 6.10 0.13 -45.41
N PHE A 16 6.82 1.07 -44.78
CA PHE A 16 7.67 2.12 -45.40
C PHE A 16 8.39 2.87 -44.26
N VAL A 17 9.68 2.60 -44.03
CA VAL A 17 10.88 3.34 -44.50
C VAL A 17 11.47 4.25 -43.41
N ALA A 18 12.73 3.95 -43.08
CA ALA A 18 13.66 4.72 -42.25
C ALA A 18 14.07 6.03 -42.93
N VAL A 19 14.59 7.01 -42.17
CA VAL A 19 15.74 7.86 -42.53
C VAL A 19 16.15 8.79 -41.37
N ALA A 20 17.48 8.94 -41.26
CA ALA A 20 18.28 10.05 -40.72
C ALA A 20 18.52 10.17 -39.20
N MET A 21 19.76 9.79 -38.86
CA MET A 21 20.56 10.35 -37.77
C MET A 21 20.70 11.87 -37.86
N LEU A 22 20.61 12.55 -36.71
CA LEU A 22 21.32 13.80 -36.45
C LEU A 22 21.92 13.71 -35.04
N ALA A 23 23.26 13.67 -35.01
CA ALA A 23 24.05 13.89 -33.82
C ALA A 23 24.01 15.38 -33.46
N GLY A 24 23.77 15.67 -32.18
CA GLY A 24 23.77 17.03 -31.64
C GLY A 24 23.48 16.97 -30.16
N GLY A 25 24.53 16.74 -29.36
CA GLY A 25 24.41 16.66 -27.90
C GLY A 25 24.13 18.02 -27.30
N TYR A 26 23.15 18.09 -26.40
CA TYR A 26 23.12 19.03 -25.28
C TYR A 26 22.47 18.34 -24.09
N ALA A 27 23.24 18.26 -23.01
CA ALA A 27 22.81 18.06 -21.62
C ALA A 27 21.59 17.16 -21.39
N LEU A 28 21.85 15.89 -21.06
CA LEU A 28 21.03 15.22 -20.06
C LEU A 28 21.19 16.02 -18.76
N ALA A 29 20.34 17.04 -18.58
CA ALA A 29 19.89 17.38 -17.26
C ALA A 29 19.28 16.08 -16.73
N VAL A 30 20.01 15.40 -15.85
CA VAL A 30 19.39 14.48 -14.92
C VAL A 30 18.41 15.38 -14.18
N ALA A 31 17.15 15.36 -14.61
CA ALA A 31 16.09 15.85 -13.79
C ALA A 31 16.19 14.96 -12.55
N ASP A 32 16.74 15.51 -11.47
CA ASP A 32 16.53 14.95 -10.14
C ASP A 32 15.03 14.72 -10.08
N ASP A 33 14.64 13.45 -10.06
CA ASP A 33 13.25 13.09 -9.88
C ASP A 33 12.87 13.73 -8.54
N PRO A 34 11.88 14.63 -8.48
CA PRO A 34 11.45 15.22 -7.22
C PRO A 34 10.94 14.16 -6.23
N ARG A 35 10.82 12.90 -6.66
CA ARG A 35 10.53 11.73 -5.82
C ARG A 35 11.75 11.15 -5.10
N ASP A 36 12.98 11.52 -5.48
CA ASP A 36 14.24 10.97 -4.92
C ASP A 36 14.89 11.89 -3.86
N SER A 37 14.26 13.02 -3.54
CA SER A 37 14.81 14.01 -2.59
C SER A 37 14.28 13.88 -1.15
N MET A 38 13.74 12.72 -0.76
CA MET A 38 13.34 12.50 0.64
C MET A 38 14.63 12.32 1.48
N ARG A 39 15.19 13.41 1.99
CA ARG A 39 16.28 13.33 2.98
C ARG A 39 15.68 12.93 4.34
N TYR A 40 16.21 11.86 4.90
CA TYR A 40 15.85 11.38 6.23
C TYR A 40 16.87 11.86 7.26
N CYS A 41 16.43 12.09 8.50
CA CYS A 41 17.36 12.29 9.59
C CYS A 41 18.07 10.97 9.89
N PRO A 42 19.42 10.97 9.97
CA PRO A 42 20.16 9.75 10.27
C PRO A 42 19.74 9.22 11.64
N SER A 43 19.58 7.91 11.72
CA SER A 43 19.44 7.17 12.98
C SER A 43 20.66 7.39 13.88
N PRO A 44 20.58 7.15 15.20
CA PRO A 44 21.72 7.30 16.11
C PRO A 44 22.97 6.49 15.71
N GLN A 45 22.78 5.43 14.92
CA GLN A 45 23.84 4.53 14.44
C GLN A 45 24.44 4.97 13.08
N GLU A 46 23.83 5.94 12.40
CA GLU A 46 24.29 6.44 11.10
C GLU A 46 25.23 7.65 11.23
N PRO A 47 26.08 7.91 10.21
CA PRO A 47 26.93 9.10 10.19
C PRO A 47 26.11 10.39 10.34
N ARG A 48 26.58 11.28 11.22
CA ARG A 48 25.95 12.59 11.43
C ARG A 48 26.07 13.44 10.17
N LEU A 49 25.02 14.21 9.90
CA LEU A 49 25.05 15.22 8.85
C LEU A 49 26.03 16.35 9.21
N PRO A 50 26.62 17.03 8.21
CA PRO A 50 27.46 18.19 8.43
C PRO A 50 26.72 19.29 9.23
N PRO A 51 27.42 20.04 10.10
CA PRO A 51 26.83 21.16 10.83
C PRO A 51 26.11 22.13 9.88
N GLY A 52 24.92 22.59 10.27
CA GLY A 52 24.11 23.50 9.45
C GLY A 52 23.33 22.84 8.32
N THR A 53 23.45 21.52 8.13
CA THR A 53 22.59 20.77 7.18
C THR A 53 21.31 20.36 7.88
N PRO A 54 20.14 20.94 7.56
CA PRO A 54 18.89 20.52 8.16
C PRO A 54 18.54 19.12 7.64
N CYS A 55 18.21 18.21 8.55
CA CYS A 55 17.87 16.82 8.23
C CYS A 55 16.42 16.63 7.77
N ILE A 56 15.62 17.67 7.91
CA ILE A 56 14.27 17.84 7.39
C ILE A 56 14.23 19.12 6.56
N SER A 57 13.40 19.18 5.52
CA SER A 57 13.21 20.43 4.77
C SER A 57 12.82 21.57 5.71
N GLN A 58 13.18 22.82 5.40
CA GLN A 58 12.68 24.01 6.10
C GLN A 58 11.54 24.72 5.36
N ASP A 59 11.29 24.32 4.11
CA ASP A 59 10.16 24.79 3.31
C ASP A 59 8.85 24.18 3.88
N PRO A 60 7.85 24.99 4.26
CA PRO A 60 6.59 24.49 4.82
C PRO A 60 5.80 23.55 3.89
N ASN A 61 5.81 23.80 2.58
CA ASN A 61 5.10 22.96 1.62
C ASN A 61 5.82 21.62 1.47
N LEU A 62 7.16 21.63 1.42
CA LEU A 62 7.93 20.40 1.33
C LEU A 62 7.84 19.59 2.63
N LYS A 63 7.87 20.22 3.82
CA LYS A 63 7.59 19.55 5.10
C LYS A 63 6.23 18.86 5.11
N TYR A 64 5.21 19.54 4.59
CA TYR A 64 3.86 18.99 4.50
C TYR A 64 3.83 17.76 3.58
N GLN A 65 4.43 17.86 2.39
CA GLN A 65 4.56 16.74 1.45
C GLN A 65 5.34 15.57 2.06
N GLU A 66 6.46 15.83 2.74
CA GLU A 66 7.25 14.82 3.46
C GLU A 66 6.41 14.13 4.55
N ASN A 67 5.66 14.89 5.35
CA ASN A 67 4.78 14.35 6.40
C ASN A 67 3.69 13.42 5.81
N HIS A 68 3.02 13.86 4.74
CA HIS A 68 2.08 13.02 4.01
C HIS A 68 2.75 11.78 3.41
N GLY A 69 4.01 11.93 2.98
CA GLY A 69 4.84 10.85 2.49
C GLY A 69 5.00 9.70 3.47
N TYR A 70 5.03 9.96 4.79
CA TYR A 70 5.15 8.91 5.82
C TYR A 70 3.91 8.01 5.93
N ARG A 71 2.76 8.50 5.47
CA ARG A 71 1.50 7.71 5.44
C ARG A 71 1.37 6.86 4.18
N ARG A 72 2.30 6.97 3.23
CA ARG A 72 2.29 6.12 2.05
C ARG A 72 2.66 4.70 2.44
N GLU A 73 1.87 3.76 1.96
CA GLU A 73 2.16 2.33 2.05
C GLU A 73 3.45 2.04 1.30
N GLN A 74 4.32 1.25 1.93
CA GLN A 74 5.51 0.72 1.28
C GLN A 74 5.10 -0.25 0.19
N GLU A 75 5.79 -0.21 -0.95
CA GLU A 75 5.58 -1.21 -1.98
C GLU A 75 6.02 -2.60 -1.48
N ILE A 76 5.17 -3.60 -1.73
CA ILE A 76 5.46 -5.02 -1.49
C ILE A 76 5.52 -5.78 -2.81
N THR A 77 6.37 -6.78 -2.86
CA THR A 77 6.52 -7.67 -4.02
C THR A 77 5.29 -8.57 -4.20
N ALA A 78 5.13 -9.13 -5.40
CA ALA A 78 4.08 -10.09 -5.68
C ALA A 78 4.22 -11.36 -4.81
N GLU A 79 5.46 -11.80 -4.56
CA GLU A 79 5.78 -12.94 -3.71
C GLU A 79 5.39 -12.68 -2.25
N GLN A 80 5.68 -11.47 -1.73
CA GLN A 80 5.25 -11.05 -0.40
C GLN A 80 3.72 -11.02 -0.29
N ARG A 81 3.04 -10.49 -1.32
CA ARG A 81 1.58 -10.48 -1.36
C ARG A 81 0.99 -11.89 -1.34
N ALA A 82 1.48 -12.76 -2.23
CA ALA A 82 1.05 -14.15 -2.30
C ALA A 82 1.32 -14.91 -0.99
N GLY A 83 2.47 -14.69 -0.37
CA GLY A 83 2.85 -15.34 0.89
C GLY A 83 1.97 -14.96 2.09
N ALA A 84 1.28 -13.82 2.04
CA ALA A 84 0.34 -13.38 3.09
C ALA A 84 -1.13 -13.57 2.70
N GLN A 85 -1.44 -14.04 1.49
CA GLN A 85 -2.81 -14.17 1.00
C GLN A 85 -3.67 -15.08 1.90
N GLY A 86 -3.14 -16.23 2.32
CA GLY A 86 -3.86 -17.13 3.22
C GLY A 86 -4.16 -16.52 4.60
N LYS A 87 -3.34 -15.57 5.06
CA LYS A 87 -3.63 -14.80 6.30
C LYS A 87 -4.75 -13.79 6.09
N ALA A 88 -4.83 -13.18 4.92
CA ALA A 88 -5.96 -12.31 4.57
C ALA A 88 -7.27 -13.10 4.54
N GLU A 89 -7.28 -14.27 3.91
CA GLU A 89 -8.45 -15.16 3.89
C GLU A 89 -8.88 -15.56 5.32
N ALA A 90 -7.94 -16.00 6.16
CA ALA A 90 -8.23 -16.35 7.55
C ALA A 90 -8.75 -15.15 8.37
N LEU A 91 -8.21 -13.95 8.14
CA LEU A 91 -8.68 -12.74 8.81
C LEU A 91 -10.10 -12.37 8.38
N ALA A 92 -10.39 -12.43 7.07
CA ALA A 92 -11.72 -12.16 6.55
C ALA A 92 -12.77 -13.12 7.16
N GLU A 93 -12.46 -14.43 7.19
CA GLU A 93 -13.33 -15.45 7.80
C GLU A 93 -13.53 -15.19 9.30
N ALA A 94 -12.47 -14.86 10.04
CA ALA A 94 -12.56 -14.56 11.46
C ALA A 94 -13.47 -13.34 11.74
N LEU A 95 -13.33 -12.27 10.95
CA LEU A 95 -14.14 -11.07 11.09
C LEU A 95 -15.59 -11.29 10.65
N GLU A 96 -15.83 -12.06 9.58
CA GLU A 96 -17.17 -12.45 9.14
C GLU A 96 -17.89 -13.25 10.24
N GLY A 97 -17.17 -14.15 10.91
CA GLY A 97 -17.69 -14.90 12.06
C GLY A 97 -18.09 -14.03 13.26
N LEU A 98 -17.60 -12.80 13.37
CA LEU A 98 -17.99 -11.83 14.41
C LEU A 98 -19.09 -10.88 13.95
N ALA A 99 -19.30 -10.77 12.65
CA ALA A 99 -20.15 -9.75 12.08
C ALA A 99 -21.63 -9.99 12.46
N GLY A 100 -22.34 -8.92 12.83
CA GLY A 100 -23.72 -8.99 13.34
C GLY A 100 -23.84 -9.43 14.82
N LYS A 101 -22.75 -9.76 15.51
CA LYS A 101 -22.74 -10.07 16.94
C LYS A 101 -22.40 -8.83 17.78
N PRO A 102 -22.86 -8.74 19.04
CA PRO A 102 -22.46 -7.67 19.94
C PRO A 102 -21.05 -7.94 20.49
N VAL A 103 -20.02 -7.63 19.68
CA VAL A 103 -18.60 -7.82 20.03
C VAL A 103 -17.94 -6.48 20.34
N GLY A 104 -17.00 -6.49 21.29
CA GLY A 104 -16.16 -5.36 21.62
C GLY A 104 -14.82 -5.40 20.88
N GLU A 105 -14.01 -4.38 21.13
CA GLU A 105 -12.65 -4.26 20.60
C GLU A 105 -11.77 -5.46 20.97
N ALA A 106 -11.85 -5.92 22.23
CA ALA A 106 -11.03 -7.03 22.71
C ALA A 106 -11.29 -8.34 21.95
N GLU A 107 -12.55 -8.64 21.64
CA GLU A 107 -12.93 -9.83 20.87
C GLU A 107 -12.47 -9.72 19.42
N ILE A 108 -12.61 -8.54 18.80
CA ILE A 108 -12.15 -8.27 17.44
C ILE A 108 -10.62 -8.43 17.35
N VAL A 109 -9.89 -7.84 18.29
CA VAL A 109 -8.42 -7.93 18.37
C VAL A 109 -7.96 -9.37 18.59
N ALA A 110 -8.59 -10.11 19.50
CA ALA A 110 -8.24 -11.51 19.76
C ALA A 110 -8.47 -12.42 18.54
N ALA A 111 -9.58 -12.22 17.82
CA ALA A 111 -9.86 -12.96 16.59
C ALA A 111 -8.83 -12.64 15.50
N ALA A 112 -8.51 -11.37 15.30
CA ALA A 112 -7.49 -10.95 14.33
C ALA A 112 -6.10 -11.48 14.69
N ALA A 113 -5.70 -11.42 15.96
CA ALA A 113 -4.44 -11.96 16.47
C ALA A 113 -4.30 -13.46 16.15
N THR A 114 -5.36 -14.21 16.43
CA THR A 114 -5.44 -15.65 16.14
C THR A 114 -5.31 -15.93 14.65
N ALA A 115 -6.09 -15.23 13.81
CA ALA A 115 -6.09 -15.41 12.35
C ALA A 115 -4.73 -15.10 11.71
N LEU A 116 -4.01 -14.10 12.24
CA LEU A 116 -2.73 -13.66 11.70
C LEU A 116 -1.53 -14.40 12.30
N GLY A 117 -1.75 -15.18 13.36
CA GLY A 117 -0.69 -15.82 14.14
C GLY A 117 0.23 -14.79 14.81
N LEU A 118 -0.36 -13.79 15.44
CA LEU A 118 0.32 -12.68 16.11
C LEU A 118 -0.14 -12.57 17.56
N GLU A 119 0.65 -11.88 18.38
CA GLU A 119 0.21 -11.48 19.71
C GLU A 119 -0.83 -10.35 19.63
N PRO A 120 -1.79 -10.27 20.58
CA PRO A 120 -2.82 -9.23 20.57
C PRO A 120 -2.29 -7.79 20.55
N ASP A 121 -1.15 -7.51 21.21
CA ASP A 121 -0.51 -6.19 21.25
C ASP A 121 0.17 -5.80 19.91
N ARG A 122 0.22 -6.72 18.95
CA ARG A 122 0.70 -6.51 17.58
C ARG A 122 -0.43 -6.24 16.60
N ILE A 123 -1.68 -6.21 17.07
CA ILE A 123 -2.85 -5.89 16.26
C ILE A 123 -3.22 -4.43 16.48
N GLU A 124 -3.28 -3.70 15.37
CA GLU A 124 -3.81 -2.35 15.33
C GLU A 124 -5.33 -2.44 15.16
N TYR A 125 -6.06 -1.66 15.95
CA TYR A 125 -7.52 -1.58 15.89
C TYR A 125 -7.96 -0.12 15.71
N ARG A 126 -9.02 0.07 14.92
CA ARG A 126 -9.68 1.36 14.78
C ARG A 126 -11.19 1.18 14.61
N GLN A 127 -11.94 1.74 15.55
CA GLN A 127 -13.38 1.91 15.34
C GLN A 127 -13.63 3.02 14.32
N LEU A 128 -14.34 2.69 13.24
CA LEU A 128 -14.83 3.70 12.29
C LEU A 128 -16.17 4.25 12.76
N ARG A 129 -17.15 3.36 12.90
CA ARG A 129 -18.51 3.60 13.39
C ARG A 129 -19.00 2.30 13.99
N ARG A 130 -19.90 2.24 14.97
CA ARG A 130 -20.40 0.92 15.40
C ARG A 130 -21.39 0.35 14.36
N PRO A 131 -21.27 -0.91 13.91
CA PRO A 131 -20.28 -1.93 14.29
C PRO A 131 -18.99 -1.95 13.42
N GLU A 132 -18.86 -1.08 12.43
CA GLU A 132 -17.71 -0.95 11.53
C GLU A 132 -16.34 -0.72 12.20
N ALA A 133 -15.40 -1.61 11.92
CA ALA A 133 -14.03 -1.54 12.45
C ALA A 133 -12.99 -1.90 11.39
N LEU A 134 -11.79 -1.36 11.56
CA LEU A 134 -10.58 -1.76 10.87
C LEU A 134 -9.65 -2.45 11.85
N VAL A 135 -9.00 -3.51 11.38
CA VAL A 135 -7.89 -4.17 12.07
C VAL A 135 -6.72 -4.34 11.13
N GLY A 136 -5.51 -4.25 11.65
CA GLY A 136 -4.29 -4.44 10.87
C GLY A 136 -3.24 -5.19 11.68
N GLY A 137 -2.53 -6.10 11.04
CA GLY A 137 -1.41 -6.80 11.65
C GLY A 137 -0.44 -7.34 10.61
N GLY A 138 0.84 -7.44 10.97
CA GLY A 138 1.86 -7.86 10.00
C GLY A 138 3.30 -7.83 10.50
N SER A 139 4.20 -8.25 9.61
CA SER A 139 5.63 -8.40 9.87
C SER A 139 6.47 -7.84 8.73
N GLY A 140 7.62 -7.23 9.04
CA GLY A 140 8.47 -6.60 8.03
C GLY A 140 7.72 -5.47 7.33
N LYS A 141 7.67 -5.50 5.99
CA LYS A 141 6.91 -4.54 5.17
C LYS A 141 5.46 -4.93 4.93
N VAL A 142 5.05 -6.16 5.23
CA VAL A 142 3.74 -6.70 4.84
C VAL A 142 2.74 -6.50 5.97
N CYS A 143 1.55 -6.02 5.62
CA CYS A 143 0.36 -5.94 6.46
C CYS A 143 -0.79 -6.72 5.85
N VAL A 144 -1.62 -7.26 6.73
CA VAL A 144 -2.95 -7.74 6.39
C VAL A 144 -3.93 -6.83 7.11
N ILE A 145 -4.81 -6.19 6.35
CA ILE A 145 -5.82 -5.26 6.87
C ILE A 145 -7.17 -5.91 6.67
N GLY A 146 -7.96 -5.97 7.74
CA GLY A 146 -9.33 -6.45 7.73
C GLY A 146 -10.30 -5.30 7.99
N THR A 147 -11.41 -5.29 7.27
CA THR A 147 -12.55 -4.39 7.48
C THR A 147 -13.76 -5.21 7.87
N MET A 148 -14.44 -4.82 8.95
CA MET A 148 -15.76 -5.32 9.31
C MET A 148 -16.78 -4.24 8.99
N GLY A 149 -17.76 -4.53 8.14
CA GLY A 149 -18.78 -3.60 7.68
C GLY A 149 -20.10 -3.67 8.46
N ARG A 150 -21.01 -2.77 8.13
CA ARG A 150 -22.45 -2.92 8.48
C ARG A 150 -22.99 -4.05 7.60
N GLU A 151 -23.94 -4.84 8.09
CA GLU A 151 -24.58 -5.95 7.33
C GLU A 151 -23.84 -7.30 7.32
N GLY A 152 -22.82 -7.48 8.16
CA GLY A 152 -22.22 -8.81 8.29
C GLY A 152 -21.07 -9.07 7.32
N HIS A 153 -20.79 -8.13 6.41
CA HIS A 153 -19.69 -8.27 5.46
C HIS A 153 -18.37 -7.93 6.10
N ALA A 154 -17.41 -8.84 5.98
CA ALA A 154 -16.01 -8.57 6.28
C ALA A 154 -15.15 -8.86 5.06
N ALA A 155 -14.06 -8.12 4.92
CA ALA A 155 -13.06 -8.33 3.88
C ALA A 155 -11.67 -8.12 4.46
N ALA A 156 -10.67 -8.72 3.84
CA ALA A 156 -9.28 -8.46 4.18
C ALA A 156 -8.41 -8.43 2.94
N GLU A 157 -7.36 -7.63 2.99
CA GLU A 157 -6.41 -7.46 1.91
C GLU A 157 -4.97 -7.42 2.42
N VAL A 158 -4.04 -7.73 1.53
CA VAL A 158 -2.61 -7.66 1.80
C VAL A 158 -2.05 -6.38 1.19
N THR A 159 -1.51 -5.52 2.05
CA THR A 159 -0.85 -4.28 1.65
C THR A 159 0.51 -4.12 2.33
N GLY A 160 1.21 -3.03 2.03
CA GLY A 160 2.42 -2.63 2.71
C GLY A 160 2.16 -1.82 3.97
N ARG A 161 3.11 -1.88 4.91
CA ARG A 161 3.19 -0.96 6.04
C ARG A 161 3.44 0.45 5.55
N THR A 162 2.90 1.43 6.23
CA THR A 162 3.36 2.82 6.12
C THR A 162 4.84 2.93 6.52
N LEU A 163 5.46 4.07 6.20
CA LEU A 163 6.86 4.30 6.57
C LEU A 163 7.06 4.50 8.07
N ASP A 164 6.00 4.85 8.81
CA ASP A 164 6.02 4.87 10.29
C ASP A 164 5.87 3.47 10.92
N GLY A 165 5.74 2.42 10.09
CA GLY A 165 5.67 1.03 10.54
C GLY A 165 4.28 0.56 10.96
N THR A 166 3.24 1.36 10.75
CA THR A 166 1.84 0.97 11.02
C THR A 166 1.20 0.22 9.86
N CYS A 167 0.18 -0.57 10.16
CA CYS A 167 -0.70 -1.17 9.14
C CYS A 167 -1.88 -0.26 8.82
N LEU A 168 -2.40 0.48 9.81
CA LEU A 168 -3.53 1.38 9.63
C LEU A 168 -3.02 2.83 9.58
N PRO A 169 -3.02 3.49 8.41
CA PRO A 169 -2.46 4.84 8.29
C PRO A 169 -3.13 5.79 9.29
N GLY A 170 -2.33 6.64 9.97
CA GLY A 170 -2.85 7.59 10.96
C GLY A 170 -3.92 8.52 10.38
N LEU A 171 -4.95 8.86 11.17
CA LEU A 171 -6.11 9.65 10.75
C LEU A 171 -5.74 11.06 10.23
N GLY A 172 -4.61 11.61 10.67
CA GLY A 172 -4.19 12.97 10.37
C GLY A 172 -4.98 14.03 11.13
N GLY A 173 -4.28 15.08 11.56
CA GLY A 173 -4.92 16.30 12.06
C GLY A 173 -5.28 17.22 10.90
N HIS A 174 -6.50 17.76 10.93
CA HIS A 174 -6.93 18.89 10.10
C HIS A 174 -6.52 20.20 10.76
#